data_AF-A0A660MBM2-F1
#
_entry.id   AF-A0A660MBM2-F1
#
_cell.length_a   1.000
_cell.length_b   1.000
_cell.length_c   1.000
_cell.angle_alpha   90.00
_cell.angle_beta   90.00
_cell.angle_gamma   90.00
#
_symmetry.space_group_name_H-M   'P 1'
#
loop_
_entity.id
_entity.type
_entity.pdbx_description
1 polymer ?
#
loop_
_entity_poly.entity_id
_entity_poly.type
_entity_poly.pdbx_seq_one_letter_code
_entity_poly.pdbx_strand_id
1 'polypeptide(L)'
;ELQAERLFINTGAVPVMPAIAGLEQSAHVYTSTEALNQQLKPRRLAVIGAGPIGLEFASTYAALGVEVTLYHRRAQLLPHEEPSVAQAVAQALEVQGITLVLASDIQQVRDTDRGVAVISGGDEQVYDAVLVAAGRRPNTSQLGLAVAGVETDERGAIVVNDHLQTTQPHIWALGDVNGGPQYTYVSLDDFRIVKSQLLGDGSYTRAQRAVLPHVIFMQTPLARVGLTEAAARAQYGDDVKVKELPAMAVPRMHVDNKTTGLLKAVIQPSTGHILGATLFCQQAPEVINTIKTAMDAGLPYTVLRDQIFTHPTVSEALNDLFAL
;
A
#
# COMPACT_ATOMS: atom_id res chain seq x y z
N GLU A 1 10.21 21.50 31.23
CA GLU A 1 9.71 20.16 31.60
C GLU A 1 8.19 20.17 31.54
N LEU A 2 7.58 19.15 30.95
CA LEU A 2 6.12 19.00 30.88
C LEU A 2 5.74 17.70 31.59
N GLN A 3 4.64 17.73 32.35
CA GLN A 3 4.11 16.57 33.07
C GLN A 3 2.68 16.30 32.58
N ALA A 4 2.30 15.03 32.50
CA ALA A 4 0.99 14.61 32.06
C ALA A 4 0.58 13.31 32.76
N GLU A 5 -0.71 13.18 33.10
CA GLU A 5 -1.27 11.94 33.66
C GLU A 5 -1.35 10.81 32.62
N ARG A 6 -1.44 11.17 31.33
CA ARG A 6 -1.56 10.25 30.20
C ARG A 6 -0.71 10.74 29.04
N LEU A 7 0.03 9.83 28.42
CA LEU A 7 0.88 10.12 27.26
C LEU A 7 0.43 9.31 26.05
N PHE A 8 0.34 9.96 24.88
CA PHE A 8 -0.05 9.32 23.62
C PHE A 8 1.07 9.53 22.60
N ILE A 9 1.79 8.46 22.28
CA ILE A 9 2.89 8.49 21.32
C ILE A 9 2.31 8.24 19.93
N ASN A 10 2.47 9.21 19.04
CA ASN A 10 2.00 9.15 17.65
C ASN A 10 3.03 9.80 16.71
N THR A 11 4.29 9.40 16.83
CA THR A 11 5.41 9.99 16.06
C THR A 11 5.53 9.46 14.64
N GLY A 12 4.65 8.54 14.24
CA GLY A 12 4.62 7.93 12.92
C GLY A 12 5.87 7.11 12.61
N ALA A 13 6.22 7.08 11.33
CA ALA A 13 7.39 6.40 10.79
C ALA A 13 8.24 7.33 9.92
N VAL A 14 9.51 6.98 9.71
CA VAL A 14 10.47 7.68 8.85
C VAL A 14 10.92 6.77 7.70
N PRO A 15 11.26 7.32 6.52
CA PRO A 15 11.83 6.54 5.41
C PRO A 15 13.08 5.75 5.84
N VAL A 16 13.22 4.53 5.32
CA VAL A 16 14.44 3.74 5.47
C VAL A 16 15.36 4.04 4.29
N MET A 17 16.61 4.37 4.61
CA MET A 17 17.67 4.43 3.61
C MET A 17 18.38 3.06 3.57
N PRO A 18 18.40 2.36 2.42
CA PRO A 18 19.12 1.09 2.32
C PRO A 18 20.63 1.33 2.34
N ALA A 19 21.37 0.36 2.87
CA ALA A 19 22.83 0.39 2.92
C ALA A 19 23.46 0.18 1.54
N ILE A 20 23.36 1.20 0.68
CA ILE A 20 23.97 1.26 -0.66
C ILE A 20 25.08 2.30 -0.60
N ALA A 21 26.27 1.96 -1.10
CA ALA A 21 27.42 2.84 -1.05
C ALA A 21 27.12 4.18 -1.76
N GLY A 22 27.38 5.30 -1.07
CA GLY A 22 27.18 6.66 -1.61
C GLY A 22 25.74 7.18 -1.61
N LEU A 23 24.74 6.36 -1.27
CA LEU A 23 23.33 6.74 -1.32
C LEU A 23 22.98 7.82 -0.29
N GLU A 24 23.41 7.67 0.96
CA GLU A 24 23.13 8.63 2.04
C GLU A 24 23.86 9.97 1.86
N GLN A 25 24.99 9.98 1.15
CA GLN A 25 25.85 11.16 0.98
C GLN A 25 25.51 11.98 -0.27
N SER A 26 24.75 11.41 -1.20
CA SER A 26 24.42 12.03 -2.48
C SER A 26 23.50 13.25 -2.31
N ALA A 27 23.82 14.34 -3.00
CA ALA A 27 22.99 15.54 -3.03
C ALA A 27 21.74 15.42 -3.94
N HIS A 28 21.65 14.31 -4.69
CA HIS A 28 20.60 14.06 -5.69
C HIS A 28 19.67 12.90 -5.29
N VAL A 29 19.82 12.39 -4.07
CA VAL A 29 18.98 11.35 -3.49
C VAL A 29 17.90 12.00 -2.63
N TYR A 30 16.66 11.58 -2.85
CA TYR A 30 15.47 12.06 -2.19
C TYR A 30 14.66 10.89 -1.65
N THR A 31 14.04 11.08 -0.51
CA THR A 31 12.99 10.22 0.04
C THR A 31 11.62 10.71 -0.42
N SER A 32 10.56 9.95 -0.13
CA SER A 32 9.19 10.40 -0.38
C SER A 32 8.85 11.73 0.32
N THR A 33 9.46 12.02 1.48
CA THR A 33 9.25 13.28 2.20
C THR A 33 9.82 14.46 1.44
N GLU A 34 11.05 14.36 0.93
CA GLU A 34 11.66 15.43 0.15
C GLU A 34 10.97 15.61 -1.19
N ALA A 35 10.57 14.52 -1.86
CA ALA A 35 9.88 14.60 -3.15
C ALA A 35 8.53 15.32 -3.09
N LEU A 36 7.82 15.27 -1.95
CA LEU A 36 6.58 16.01 -1.74
C LEU A 36 6.81 17.48 -1.38
N ASN A 37 7.88 17.76 -0.61
CA ASN A 37 8.15 19.09 -0.10
C ASN A 37 8.96 19.96 -1.08
N GLN A 38 9.68 19.32 -2.00
CA GLN A 38 10.50 19.98 -3.00
C GLN A 38 9.83 19.87 -4.37
N GLN A 39 9.87 20.94 -5.17
CA GLN A 39 9.38 20.92 -6.55
C GLN A 39 10.40 20.20 -7.46
N LEU A 40 10.63 18.92 -7.25
CA LEU A 40 11.50 18.11 -8.09
C LEU A 40 10.90 18.00 -9.50
N LYS A 41 11.66 18.45 -10.50
CA LYS A 41 11.32 18.33 -11.92
C LYS A 41 12.47 17.69 -12.71
N PRO A 42 12.88 16.46 -12.34
CA PRO A 42 13.90 15.74 -13.08
C PRO A 42 13.39 15.44 -14.50
N ARG A 43 14.28 15.40 -15.48
CA ARG A 43 13.98 14.81 -16.79
C ARG A 43 14.11 13.29 -16.73
N ARG A 44 15.09 12.79 -15.96
CA ARG A 44 15.32 11.36 -15.70
C ARG A 44 15.32 11.06 -14.20
N LEU A 45 14.48 10.14 -13.76
CA LEU A 45 14.33 9.74 -12.35
C LEU A 45 14.56 8.24 -12.19
N ALA A 46 15.49 7.88 -11.31
CA ALA A 46 15.58 6.52 -10.80
C ALA A 46 14.73 6.37 -9.53
N VAL A 47 13.87 5.36 -9.45
CA VAL A 47 13.13 5.01 -8.24
C VAL A 47 13.69 3.70 -7.69
N ILE A 48 14.17 3.69 -6.46
CA ILE A 48 14.73 2.52 -5.79
C ILE A 48 13.70 1.94 -4.84
N GLY A 49 13.13 0.79 -5.21
CA GLY A 49 12.11 0.08 -4.44
C GLY A 49 10.74 0.14 -5.11
N ALA A 50 10.15 -1.02 -5.35
CA ALA A 50 8.85 -1.18 -6.01
C ALA A 50 7.75 -1.63 -5.04
N GLY A 51 7.80 -1.12 -3.81
CA GLY A 51 6.64 -1.16 -2.90
C GLY A 51 5.58 -0.13 -3.30
N PRO A 52 4.45 -0.04 -2.59
CA PRO A 52 3.35 0.86 -2.92
C PRO A 52 3.79 2.30 -3.20
N ILE A 53 4.59 2.89 -2.30
CA ILE A 53 5.12 4.25 -2.44
C ILE A 53 5.94 4.40 -3.72
N GLY A 54 6.83 3.45 -4.02
CA GLY A 54 7.69 3.52 -5.21
C GLY A 54 6.88 3.43 -6.50
N LEU A 55 5.86 2.57 -6.54
CA LEU A 55 4.96 2.43 -7.67
C LEU A 55 4.12 3.70 -7.89
N GLU A 56 3.60 4.29 -6.81
CA GLU A 56 2.86 5.55 -6.86
C GLU A 56 3.71 6.67 -7.44
N PHE A 57 4.90 6.93 -6.88
CA PHE A 57 5.77 7.97 -7.40
C PHE A 57 6.24 7.70 -8.82
N ALA A 58 6.62 6.46 -9.15
CA ALA A 58 7.02 6.11 -10.51
C ALA A 58 5.91 6.42 -11.52
N SER A 59 4.68 6.03 -11.19
CA SER A 59 3.51 6.30 -12.01
C SER A 59 3.15 7.79 -12.06
N THR A 60 3.25 8.53 -10.95
CA THR A 60 3.01 9.98 -10.93
C THR A 60 4.03 10.72 -11.79
N TYR A 61 5.32 10.46 -11.63
CA TYR A 61 6.37 11.16 -12.38
C TYR A 61 6.34 10.82 -13.88
N ALA A 62 6.08 9.57 -14.25
CA ALA A 62 5.90 9.19 -15.66
C ALA A 62 4.71 9.93 -16.29
N ALA A 63 3.60 10.08 -15.56
CA ALA A 63 2.45 10.87 -16.04
C ALA A 63 2.76 12.37 -16.21
N LEU A 64 3.75 12.89 -15.47
CA LEU A 64 4.27 14.25 -15.62
C LEU A 64 5.32 14.38 -16.74
N GLY A 65 5.58 13.31 -17.50
CA GLY A 65 6.52 13.31 -18.63
C GLY A 65 7.98 13.08 -18.26
N VAL A 66 8.26 12.60 -17.04
CA VAL A 66 9.61 12.23 -16.60
C VAL A 66 9.96 10.83 -17.12
N GLU A 67 11.19 10.65 -17.60
CA GLU A 67 11.73 9.33 -17.91
C GLU A 67 12.04 8.60 -16.59
N VAL A 68 11.22 7.60 -16.24
CA VAL A 68 11.34 6.88 -14.97
C VAL A 68 11.94 5.50 -15.19
N THR A 69 12.98 5.17 -14.42
CA THR A 69 13.48 3.80 -14.24
C THR A 69 13.18 3.32 -12.82
N LEU A 70 12.41 2.26 -12.68
CA LEU A 70 12.08 1.65 -11.39
C LEU A 70 12.95 0.41 -11.15
N TYR A 71 13.81 0.49 -10.14
CA TYR A 71 14.68 -0.60 -9.72
C TYR A 71 14.03 -1.42 -8.61
N HIS A 72 14.04 -2.75 -8.79
CA HIS A 72 13.56 -3.68 -7.78
C HIS A 72 14.49 -4.90 -7.65
N ARG A 73 14.81 -5.24 -6.39
CA ARG A 73 15.69 -6.37 -6.07
C ARG A 73 15.08 -7.74 -6.40
N ARG A 74 13.75 -7.87 -6.42
CA ARG A 74 13.07 -9.13 -6.72
C ARG A 74 12.73 -9.20 -8.21
N ALA A 75 12.59 -10.43 -8.70
CA ALA A 75 12.21 -10.70 -10.09
C ALA A 75 10.75 -10.36 -10.42
N GLN A 76 9.90 -10.15 -9.40
CA GLN A 76 8.47 -9.90 -9.56
C GLN A 76 8.04 -8.69 -8.73
N LEU A 77 7.19 -7.85 -9.33
CA LEU A 77 6.45 -6.81 -8.61
C LEU A 77 5.33 -7.43 -7.77
N LEU A 78 4.94 -6.75 -6.69
CA LEU A 78 3.76 -7.10 -5.90
C LEU A 78 3.67 -8.60 -5.55
N PRO A 79 4.69 -9.19 -4.91
CA PRO A 79 4.77 -10.65 -4.71
C PRO A 79 3.70 -11.23 -3.76
N HIS A 80 2.92 -10.37 -3.11
CA HIS A 80 1.79 -10.75 -2.27
C HIS A 80 0.45 -10.74 -3.03
N GLU A 81 0.44 -10.24 -4.27
CA GLU A 81 -0.72 -10.29 -5.17
C GLU A 81 -0.71 -11.54 -6.05
N GLU A 82 -1.84 -11.81 -6.70
CA GLU A 82 -1.89 -12.86 -7.72
C GLU A 82 -0.89 -12.60 -8.87
N PRO A 83 -0.23 -13.64 -9.41
CA PRO A 83 0.72 -13.48 -10.50
C PRO A 83 0.12 -12.77 -11.73
N SER A 84 -1.14 -13.04 -12.08
CA SER A 84 -1.83 -12.37 -13.19
C SER A 84 -2.04 -10.88 -12.95
N VAL A 85 -2.34 -10.49 -11.70
CA VAL A 85 -2.48 -9.08 -11.30
C VAL A 85 -1.14 -8.37 -11.34
N ALA A 86 -0.10 -8.97 -10.75
CA ALA A 86 1.25 -8.42 -10.76
C ALA A 86 1.77 -8.21 -12.18
N GLN A 87 1.50 -9.16 -13.09
CA GLN A 87 1.86 -9.06 -14.50
C GLN A 87 1.08 -7.94 -15.21
N ALA A 88 -0.24 -7.84 -14.98
CA ALA A 88 -1.06 -6.79 -15.56
C ALA A 88 -0.61 -5.39 -15.11
N VAL A 89 -0.23 -5.24 -13.84
CA VAL A 89 0.34 -4.00 -13.29
C VAL A 89 1.68 -3.67 -13.95
N ALA A 90 2.59 -4.65 -14.07
CA ALA A 90 3.88 -4.44 -14.71
C ALA A 90 3.72 -3.95 -16.17
N GLN A 91 2.87 -4.61 -16.95
CA GLN A 91 2.58 -4.23 -18.33
C GLN A 91 1.97 -2.82 -18.43
N ALA A 92 1.06 -2.47 -17.51
CA ALA A 92 0.47 -1.14 -17.48
C ALA A 92 1.51 -0.04 -17.19
N LEU A 93 2.47 -0.31 -16.29
CA LEU A 93 3.57 0.62 -15.99
C LEU A 93 4.52 0.78 -17.18
N GLU A 94 4.84 -0.32 -17.87
CA GLU A 94 5.68 -0.27 -19.08
C GLU A 94 4.99 0.51 -20.22
N VAL A 95 3.69 0.29 -20.44
CA VAL A 95 2.87 1.06 -21.40
C VAL A 95 2.83 2.55 -21.02
N GLN A 96 2.91 2.86 -19.73
CA GLN A 96 3.03 4.23 -19.24
C GLN A 96 4.41 4.86 -19.49
N GLY A 97 5.39 4.09 -20.00
CA GLY A 97 6.75 4.54 -20.29
C GLY A 97 7.74 4.35 -19.14
N ILE A 98 7.38 3.58 -18.11
CA ILE A 98 8.27 3.29 -16.98
C ILE A 98 9.16 2.10 -17.36
N THR A 99 10.47 2.27 -17.26
CA THR A 99 11.42 1.17 -17.43
C THR A 99 11.52 0.38 -16.13
N LEU A 100 11.20 -0.92 -16.16
CA LEU A 100 11.30 -1.80 -15.01
C LEU A 100 12.65 -2.55 -15.02
N VAL A 101 13.47 -2.36 -13.99
CA VAL A 101 14.73 -3.09 -13.79
C VAL A 101 14.57 -4.00 -12.58
N LEU A 102 14.11 -5.22 -12.84
CA LEU A 102 13.82 -6.24 -11.83
C LEU A 102 15.04 -7.15 -11.59
N ALA A 103 15.02 -7.90 -10.49
CA ALA A 103 16.13 -8.75 -10.05
C ALA A 103 17.49 -8.02 -10.02
N SER A 104 17.46 -6.74 -9.64
CA SER A 104 18.61 -5.85 -9.68
C SER A 104 19.02 -5.40 -8.29
N ASP A 105 20.27 -5.71 -7.94
CA ASP A 105 20.93 -5.19 -6.75
C ASP A 105 21.78 -3.97 -7.14
N ILE A 106 21.40 -2.79 -6.64
CA ILE A 106 22.17 -1.57 -6.79
C ILE A 106 23.37 -1.65 -5.85
N GLN A 107 24.57 -1.55 -6.43
CA GLN A 107 25.84 -1.70 -5.72
C GLN A 107 26.32 -0.35 -5.16
N GLN A 108 26.13 0.72 -5.94
CA GLN A 108 26.63 2.03 -5.61
C GLN A 108 25.78 3.12 -6.25
N VAL A 109 25.69 4.25 -5.56
CA VAL A 109 25.22 5.53 -6.08
C VAL A 109 26.36 6.54 -5.96
N ARG A 110 26.58 7.35 -7.00
CA ARG A 110 27.69 8.31 -7.04
C ARG A 110 27.29 9.60 -7.75
N ASP A 111 27.50 10.73 -7.09
CA ASP A 111 27.29 12.04 -7.72
C ASP A 111 28.28 12.28 -8.88
N THR A 112 27.80 13.01 -9.87
CA THR A 112 28.50 13.35 -11.12
C THR A 112 28.20 14.80 -11.49
N ASP A 113 28.95 15.37 -12.42
CA ASP A 113 28.69 16.72 -12.93
C ASP A 113 27.32 16.87 -13.63
N ARG A 114 26.63 15.76 -13.92
CA ARG A 114 25.36 15.71 -14.67
C ARG A 114 24.18 15.19 -13.84
N GLY A 115 24.35 15.00 -12.54
CA GLY A 115 23.37 14.36 -11.67
C GLY A 115 23.98 13.17 -10.95
N VAL A 116 23.27 12.05 -10.86
CA VAL A 116 23.64 10.90 -10.04
C VAL A 116 23.71 9.61 -10.85
N ALA A 117 24.84 8.91 -10.75
CA ALA A 117 25.06 7.60 -11.34
C ALA A 117 24.52 6.51 -10.39
N VAL A 118 23.71 5.59 -10.94
CA VAL A 118 23.25 4.37 -10.28
C VAL A 118 23.96 3.19 -10.94
N ILE A 119 24.71 2.42 -10.15
CA ILE A 119 25.46 1.24 -10.62
C ILE A 119 24.75 -0.03 -10.15
N SER A 120 24.33 -0.85 -11.11
CA SER A 120 23.64 -2.12 -10.87
C SER A 120 24.13 -3.16 -11.87
N GLY A 121 24.57 -4.33 -11.38
CA GLY A 121 24.93 -5.45 -12.26
C GLY A 121 26.11 -5.16 -13.22
N GLY A 122 26.95 -4.17 -12.91
CA GLY A 122 28.03 -3.70 -13.78
C GLY A 122 27.63 -2.60 -14.77
N ASP A 123 26.34 -2.30 -14.90
CA ASP A 123 25.84 -1.20 -15.72
C ASP A 123 25.78 0.10 -14.89
N GLU A 124 26.26 1.20 -15.47
CA GLU A 124 26.15 2.55 -14.91
C GLU A 124 25.14 3.37 -15.74
N GLN A 125 24.12 3.91 -15.06
CA GLN A 125 23.14 4.82 -15.66
C GLN A 125 23.09 6.13 -14.87
N VAL A 126 23.03 7.27 -15.56
CA VAL A 126 23.02 8.60 -14.95
C VAL A 126 21.62 9.21 -14.98
N TYR A 127 21.14 9.67 -13.84
CA TYR A 127 19.83 10.28 -13.61
C TYR A 127 19.97 11.71 -13.08
N ASP A 128 18.93 12.54 -13.22
CA ASP A 128 18.93 13.87 -12.58
C ASP A 128 18.66 13.76 -11.07
N ALA A 129 17.90 12.74 -10.66
CA ALA A 129 17.54 12.46 -9.27
C ALA A 129 17.32 10.95 -9.03
N VAL A 130 17.49 10.55 -7.78
CA VAL A 130 17.11 9.22 -7.27
C VAL A 130 16.05 9.41 -6.19
N LEU A 131 14.93 8.69 -6.30
CA LEU A 131 13.92 8.58 -5.25
C LEU A 131 14.05 7.23 -4.55
N VAL A 132 14.21 7.24 -3.23
CA VAL A 132 14.29 6.03 -2.41
C VAL A 132 12.93 5.71 -1.77
N ALA A 133 12.41 4.53 -2.11
CA ALA A 133 11.14 3.99 -1.63
C ALA A 133 11.34 2.58 -1.04
N ALA A 134 12.33 2.42 -0.16
CA ALA A 134 12.73 1.13 0.43
C ALA A 134 11.92 0.72 1.68
N GLY A 135 10.82 1.42 1.98
CA GLY A 135 10.00 1.20 3.17
C GLY A 135 10.22 2.27 4.24
N ARG A 136 9.56 2.07 5.39
CA ARG A 136 9.57 3.01 6.52
C ARG A 136 9.75 2.24 7.83
N ARG A 137 10.37 2.89 8.82
CA ARG A 137 10.54 2.36 10.17
C ARG A 137 9.90 3.28 11.21
N PRO A 138 9.40 2.75 12.34
CA PRO A 138 8.89 3.55 13.46
C PRO A 138 9.83 4.68 13.88
N ASN A 139 9.27 5.86 14.18
CA ASN A 139 10.04 7.03 14.57
C ASN A 139 10.20 7.10 16.11
N THR A 140 11.07 6.25 16.65
CA THR A 140 11.21 6.05 18.11
C THR A 140 12.59 6.42 18.66
N SER A 141 13.60 6.62 17.81
CA SER A 141 15.01 6.73 18.22
C SER A 141 15.32 7.93 19.13
N GLN A 142 14.57 9.03 19.01
CA GLN A 142 14.79 10.27 19.78
C GLN A 142 13.88 10.40 21.01
N LEU A 143 13.05 9.39 21.30
CA LEU A 143 12.03 9.48 22.35
C LEU A 143 12.53 9.10 23.76
N GLY A 144 13.71 8.49 23.88
CA GLY A 144 14.24 8.05 25.18
C GLY A 144 13.35 6.98 25.84
N LEU A 145 12.70 6.10 25.06
CA LEU A 145 11.70 5.13 25.54
C LEU A 145 12.20 4.23 26.68
N ALA A 146 13.48 3.85 26.66
CA ALA A 146 14.09 3.07 27.74
C ALA A 146 14.06 3.79 29.09
N VAL A 147 14.21 5.12 29.10
CA VAL A 147 14.10 5.94 30.33
C VAL A 147 12.67 5.94 30.85
N ALA A 148 11.69 5.90 29.96
CA ALA A 148 10.27 5.81 30.30
C ALA A 148 9.82 4.36 30.61
N GLY A 149 10.69 3.35 30.47
CA GLY A 149 10.33 1.94 30.65
C GLY A 149 9.34 1.42 29.59
N VAL A 150 9.34 2.00 28.38
CA VAL A 150 8.50 1.60 27.24
C VAL A 150 9.29 0.65 26.34
N GLU A 151 8.79 -0.57 26.14
CA GLU A 151 9.45 -1.59 25.31
C GLU A 151 9.22 -1.39 23.81
N THR A 152 10.21 -1.80 23.01
CA THR A 152 10.15 -1.81 21.54
C THR A 152 10.50 -3.19 20.98
N ASP A 153 9.94 -3.55 19.82
CA ASP A 153 10.34 -4.74 19.06
C ASP A 153 11.71 -4.56 18.36
N GLU A 154 12.19 -5.60 17.68
CA GLU A 154 13.48 -5.59 16.95
C GLU A 154 13.56 -4.56 15.83
N ARG A 155 12.41 -4.07 15.33
CA ARG A 155 12.29 -3.04 14.29
C ARG A 155 12.16 -1.64 14.90
N GLY A 156 12.20 -1.53 16.23
CA GLY A 156 12.04 -0.28 16.96
C GLY A 156 10.58 0.19 17.09
N ALA A 157 9.60 -0.67 16.80
CA ALA A 157 8.19 -0.37 17.01
C ALA A 157 7.83 -0.46 18.49
N ILE A 158 6.99 0.45 18.99
CA ILE A 158 6.51 0.37 20.37
C ILE A 158 5.58 -0.84 20.51
N VAL A 159 5.90 -1.73 21.45
CA VAL A 159 5.05 -2.89 21.75
C VAL A 159 3.78 -2.42 22.43
N VAL A 160 2.63 -2.84 21.89
CA VAL A 160 1.31 -2.50 22.42
C VAL A 160 0.38 -3.70 22.52
N ASN A 161 -0.55 -3.66 23.47
CA ASN A 161 -1.67 -4.61 23.55
C ASN A 161 -2.82 -4.24 22.58
N ASP A 162 -3.93 -4.98 22.64
CA ASP A 162 -5.13 -4.74 21.80
C ASP A 162 -5.84 -3.41 22.09
N HIS A 163 -5.52 -2.79 23.22
CA HIS A 163 -5.96 -1.47 23.64
C HIS A 163 -4.96 -0.36 23.29
N LEU A 164 -3.89 -0.67 22.55
CA LEU A 164 -2.83 0.27 22.17
C LEU A 164 -2.04 0.85 23.36
N GLN A 165 -2.15 0.24 24.54
CA GLN A 165 -1.33 0.58 25.70
C GLN A 165 0.04 -0.05 25.56
N THR A 166 1.06 0.71 25.95
CA THR A 166 2.44 0.22 26.02
C THR A 166 2.67 -0.61 27.29
N THR A 167 3.91 -1.03 27.53
CA THR A 167 4.32 -1.63 28.81
C THR A 167 4.15 -0.71 30.02
N GLN A 168 3.97 0.60 29.80
CA GLN A 168 3.55 1.55 30.81
C GLN A 168 2.04 1.81 30.70
N PRO A 169 1.22 1.53 31.75
CA PRO A 169 -0.24 1.60 31.66
C PRO A 169 -0.83 2.97 31.33
N HIS A 170 -0.07 4.04 31.59
CA HIS A 170 -0.45 5.44 31.36
C HIS A 170 0.10 6.00 30.05
N ILE A 171 0.72 5.15 29.21
CA ILE A 171 1.30 5.52 27.92
C ILE A 171 0.68 4.63 26.84
N TRP A 172 0.19 5.26 25.77
CA TRP A 172 -0.36 4.61 24.57
C TRP A 172 0.53 4.90 23.35
N ALA A 173 0.48 4.03 22.35
CA ALA A 173 1.13 4.25 21.06
C ALA A 173 0.19 3.93 19.88
N LEU A 174 0.01 4.91 18.99
CA LEU A 174 -0.97 4.89 17.91
C LEU A 174 -0.29 5.12 16.55
N GLY A 175 -0.88 4.57 15.48
CA GLY A 175 -0.36 4.71 14.13
C GLY A 175 0.95 3.97 13.92
N ASP A 176 1.71 4.38 12.90
CA ASP A 176 2.87 3.63 12.41
C ASP A 176 3.95 3.34 13.47
N VAL A 177 3.99 4.11 14.57
CA VAL A 177 4.97 3.92 15.65
C VAL A 177 4.79 2.58 16.39
N ASN A 178 3.59 1.99 16.35
CA ASN A 178 3.30 0.69 16.96
C ASN A 178 3.62 -0.50 16.03
N GLY A 179 4.16 -0.24 14.82
CA GLY A 179 4.59 -1.27 13.87
C GLY A 179 3.45 -2.03 13.17
N GLY A 180 2.20 -1.60 13.36
CA GLY A 180 1.03 -2.10 12.64
C GLY A 180 0.97 -1.64 11.18
N PRO A 181 -0.14 -1.93 10.48
CA PRO A 181 -0.34 -1.49 9.10
C PRO A 181 -0.25 0.04 8.97
N GLN A 182 0.64 0.51 8.10
CA GLN A 182 1.00 1.93 7.95
C GLN A 182 0.03 2.66 7.02
N TYR A 183 -1.21 2.83 7.48
CA TYR A 183 -2.26 3.51 6.73
C TYR A 183 -2.93 4.58 7.58
N THR A 184 -3.25 5.72 6.98
CA THR A 184 -3.92 6.83 7.69
C THR A 184 -5.24 6.40 8.31
N TYR A 185 -6.04 5.58 7.62
CA TYR A 185 -7.31 5.07 8.15
C TYR A 185 -7.12 4.05 9.28
N VAL A 186 -5.95 3.40 9.38
CA VAL A 186 -5.60 2.54 10.52
C VAL A 186 -5.20 3.38 11.73
N SER A 187 -4.43 4.46 11.54
CA SER A 187 -4.15 5.42 12.62
C SER A 187 -5.43 6.11 13.14
N LEU A 188 -6.37 6.43 12.24
CA LEU A 188 -7.69 6.93 12.64
C LEU A 188 -8.50 5.89 13.42
N ASP A 189 -8.39 4.61 13.07
CA ASP A 189 -9.02 3.53 13.82
C ASP A 189 -8.36 3.29 15.18
N ASP A 190 -7.03 3.41 15.26
CA ASP A 190 -6.30 3.42 16.54
C ASP A 190 -6.82 4.51 17.47
N PHE A 191 -7.13 5.70 16.94
CA PHE A 191 -7.80 6.75 17.71
C PHE A 191 -9.18 6.30 18.22
N ARG A 192 -9.97 5.56 17.44
CA ARG A 192 -11.29 5.06 17.88
C ARG A 192 -11.17 4.08 19.04
N ILE A 193 -10.14 3.23 19.02
CA ILE A 193 -9.82 2.28 20.11
C ILE A 193 -9.50 3.05 21.40
N VAL A 194 -8.61 4.05 21.33
CA VAL A 194 -8.28 4.87 22.50
C VAL A 194 -9.47 5.71 22.96
N LYS A 195 -10.25 6.28 22.03
CA LYS A 195 -11.47 7.03 22.35
C LYS A 195 -12.50 6.15 23.08
N SER A 196 -12.68 4.91 22.65
CA SER A 196 -13.59 3.95 23.31
C SER A 196 -13.16 3.68 24.75
N GLN A 197 -11.87 3.54 25.03
CA GLN A 197 -11.36 3.35 26.39
C GLN A 197 -11.54 4.57 27.29
N LEU A 198 -11.27 5.77 26.78
CA LEU A 198 -11.21 6.97 27.61
C LEU A 198 -12.58 7.63 27.81
N LEU A 199 -13.45 7.55 26.80
CA LEU A 199 -14.73 8.27 26.75
C LEU A 199 -15.93 7.33 26.56
N GLY A 200 -15.70 6.04 26.34
CA GLY A 200 -16.73 5.03 26.10
C GLY A 200 -16.69 3.89 27.11
N ASP A 201 -17.10 2.70 26.68
CA ASP A 201 -17.14 1.47 27.48
C ASP A 201 -15.87 0.61 27.35
N GLY A 202 -14.88 1.05 26.57
CA GLY A 202 -13.65 0.31 26.29
C GLY A 202 -13.83 -0.97 25.47
N SER A 203 -15.01 -1.23 24.90
CA SER A 203 -15.31 -2.48 24.20
C SER A 203 -14.64 -2.60 22.83
N TYR A 204 -14.27 -1.47 22.21
CA TYR A 204 -13.65 -1.45 20.89
C TYR A 204 -12.13 -1.53 20.98
N THR A 205 -11.57 -2.61 20.46
CA THR A 205 -10.14 -2.95 20.49
C THR A 205 -9.66 -3.35 19.10
N ARG A 206 -8.37 -3.63 18.97
CA ARG A 206 -7.80 -4.17 17.72
C ARG A 206 -8.44 -5.48 17.29
N ALA A 207 -8.97 -6.29 18.22
CA ALA A 207 -9.60 -7.57 17.90
C ALA A 207 -10.90 -7.41 17.08
N GLN A 208 -11.60 -6.27 17.19
CA GLN A 208 -12.79 -5.96 16.38
C GLN A 208 -12.45 -5.32 15.03
N ARG A 209 -11.16 -5.10 14.70
CA ARG A 209 -10.76 -4.53 13.42
C ARG A 209 -11.00 -5.56 12.31
N ALA A 210 -12.02 -5.30 11.51
CA ALA A 210 -12.32 -6.10 10.32
C ALA A 210 -11.19 -6.02 9.29
N VAL A 211 -11.25 -6.92 8.29
CA VAL A 211 -10.28 -7.00 7.19
C VAL A 211 -10.03 -5.62 6.59
N LEU A 212 -8.77 -5.22 6.52
CA LEU A 212 -8.38 -3.91 5.98
C LEU A 212 -8.38 -3.95 4.45
N PRO A 213 -9.01 -2.96 3.77
CA PRO A 213 -8.74 -2.72 2.37
C PRO A 213 -7.38 -2.01 2.27
N HIS A 214 -6.76 -2.05 1.10
CA HIS A 214 -5.64 -1.16 0.77
C HIS A 214 -5.61 -0.84 -0.71
N VAL A 215 -4.90 0.23 -1.05
CA VAL A 215 -4.86 0.79 -2.40
C VAL A 215 -3.44 1.23 -2.72
N ILE A 216 -3.01 1.00 -3.96
CA ILE A 216 -1.81 1.59 -4.56
C ILE A 216 -2.27 2.59 -5.62
N PHE A 217 -2.04 3.88 -5.38
CA PHE A 217 -2.58 5.00 -6.16
C PHE A 217 -1.73 5.35 -7.40
N MET A 218 -1.49 4.37 -8.27
CA MET A 218 -0.91 4.59 -9.60
C MET A 218 -1.94 5.25 -10.54
N GLN A 219 -1.52 5.63 -11.76
CA GLN A 219 -2.42 6.14 -12.80
C GLN A 219 -3.60 5.21 -13.07
N THR A 220 -3.38 3.88 -13.02
CA THR A 220 -4.43 2.89 -12.86
C THR A 220 -4.31 2.32 -11.45
N PRO A 221 -5.19 2.69 -10.51
CA PRO A 221 -5.09 2.22 -9.13
C PRO A 221 -5.29 0.71 -9.01
N LEU A 222 -4.60 0.10 -8.05
CA LEU A 222 -4.83 -1.27 -7.60
C LEU A 222 -5.43 -1.22 -6.19
N ALA A 223 -6.68 -1.64 -6.03
CA ALA A 223 -7.35 -1.75 -4.74
C ALA A 223 -7.60 -3.21 -4.38
N ARG A 224 -7.48 -3.54 -3.09
CA ARG A 224 -7.59 -4.90 -2.60
C ARG A 224 -8.25 -4.97 -1.23
N VAL A 225 -9.00 -6.03 -1.00
CA VAL A 225 -9.52 -6.42 0.32
C VAL A 225 -9.54 -7.95 0.44
N GLY A 226 -9.26 -8.48 1.63
CA GLY A 226 -9.37 -9.92 1.91
C GLY A 226 -8.30 -10.80 1.26
N LEU A 227 -8.66 -12.05 1.04
CA LEU A 227 -7.77 -13.13 0.63
C LEU A 227 -7.46 -13.09 -0.88
N THR A 228 -6.24 -13.49 -1.24
CA THR A 228 -5.95 -13.91 -2.63
C THR A 228 -6.69 -15.22 -2.91
N GLU A 229 -6.80 -15.59 -4.18
CA GLU A 229 -7.20 -16.95 -4.56
C GLU A 229 -6.32 -18.01 -3.87
N ALA A 230 -5.00 -17.84 -3.90
CA ALA A 230 -4.07 -18.81 -3.31
C ALA A 230 -4.27 -18.96 -1.78
N ALA A 231 -4.44 -17.84 -1.06
CA ALA A 231 -4.70 -17.86 0.37
C ALA A 231 -6.08 -18.45 0.69
N ALA A 232 -7.11 -18.12 -0.12
CA ALA A 232 -8.44 -18.70 0.04
C ALA A 232 -8.42 -20.21 -0.18
N ARG A 233 -7.74 -20.72 -1.23
CA ARG A 233 -7.62 -22.16 -1.47
C ARG A 233 -6.84 -22.86 -0.36
N ALA A 234 -5.80 -22.23 0.18
CA ALA A 234 -5.07 -22.78 1.31
C ALA A 234 -5.94 -22.92 2.57
N GLN A 235 -6.93 -22.02 2.75
CA GLN A 235 -7.79 -22.01 3.93
C GLN A 235 -9.09 -22.83 3.76
N TYR A 236 -9.70 -22.82 2.57
CA TYR A 236 -11.03 -23.38 2.30
C TYR A 236 -11.03 -24.53 1.28
N GLY A 237 -9.87 -24.88 0.71
CA GLY A 237 -9.73 -25.97 -0.26
C GLY A 237 -10.51 -25.70 -1.55
N ASP A 238 -11.35 -26.67 -1.93
CA ASP A 238 -12.15 -26.62 -3.17
C ASP A 238 -13.41 -25.74 -3.05
N ASP A 239 -13.77 -25.30 -1.83
CA ASP A 239 -14.91 -24.39 -1.58
C ASP A 239 -14.51 -22.93 -1.87
N VAL A 240 -13.87 -22.72 -3.02
CA VAL A 240 -13.41 -21.41 -3.50
C VAL A 240 -13.75 -21.28 -4.97
N LYS A 241 -14.58 -20.30 -5.30
CA LYS A 241 -14.84 -19.88 -6.68
C LYS A 241 -14.25 -18.50 -6.92
N VAL A 242 -13.59 -18.35 -8.06
CA VAL A 242 -12.99 -17.09 -8.51
C VAL A 242 -13.78 -16.58 -9.70
N LYS A 243 -14.02 -15.26 -9.72
CA LYS A 243 -14.65 -14.55 -10.82
C LYS A 243 -13.72 -13.43 -11.26
N GLU A 244 -13.58 -13.26 -12.57
CA GLU A 244 -12.71 -12.23 -13.15
C GLU A 244 -13.39 -11.58 -14.34
N LEU A 245 -13.40 -10.25 -14.34
CA LEU A 245 -13.98 -9.42 -15.39
C LEU A 245 -12.90 -8.46 -15.91
N PRO A 246 -12.53 -8.51 -17.19
CA PRO A 246 -11.63 -7.52 -17.78
C PRO A 246 -12.20 -6.11 -17.64
N ALA A 247 -11.37 -5.11 -17.29
CA ALA A 247 -11.85 -3.73 -17.15
C ALA A 247 -12.45 -3.19 -18.47
N MET A 248 -11.95 -3.67 -19.62
CA MET A 248 -12.51 -3.33 -20.93
C MET A 248 -13.94 -3.83 -21.18
N ALA A 249 -14.46 -4.75 -20.37
CA ALA A 249 -15.85 -5.18 -20.44
C ALA A 249 -16.81 -4.23 -19.72
N VAL A 250 -16.28 -3.28 -18.92
CA VAL A 250 -17.07 -2.31 -18.16
C VAL A 250 -17.31 -1.06 -19.01
N PRO A 251 -18.57 -0.72 -19.38
CA PRO A 251 -18.86 0.41 -20.26
C PRO A 251 -18.30 1.75 -19.76
N ARG A 252 -18.32 1.97 -18.43
CA ARG A 252 -17.77 3.19 -17.82
C ARG A 252 -16.28 3.39 -18.13
N MET A 253 -15.50 2.32 -18.26
CA MET A 253 -14.06 2.41 -18.58
C MET A 253 -13.82 2.95 -19.99
N HIS A 254 -14.74 2.71 -20.93
CA HIS A 254 -14.69 3.30 -22.27
C HIS A 254 -15.04 4.78 -22.25
N VAL A 255 -16.06 5.16 -21.46
CA VAL A 255 -16.45 6.57 -21.28
C VAL A 255 -15.26 7.40 -20.77
N ASP A 256 -14.47 6.86 -19.84
CA ASP A 256 -13.32 7.56 -19.28
C ASP A 256 -12.03 7.39 -20.11
N ASN A 257 -12.06 6.60 -21.20
CA ASN A 257 -10.89 6.19 -22.00
C ASN A 257 -9.77 5.53 -21.16
N LYS A 258 -10.16 4.64 -20.26
CA LYS A 258 -9.28 3.99 -19.27
C LYS A 258 -9.63 2.50 -19.11
N THR A 259 -9.44 1.74 -20.18
CA THR A 259 -9.85 0.31 -20.28
C THR A 259 -8.83 -0.68 -19.72
N THR A 260 -7.71 -0.22 -19.17
CA THR A 260 -6.66 -1.07 -18.61
C THR A 260 -7.09 -1.73 -17.31
N GLY A 261 -6.80 -3.03 -17.21
CA GLY A 261 -6.83 -3.79 -15.97
C GLY A 261 -7.98 -4.79 -15.87
N LEU A 262 -8.35 -5.15 -14.64
CA LEU A 262 -9.30 -6.23 -14.35
C LEU A 262 -9.98 -6.03 -12.99
N LEU A 263 -11.11 -6.69 -12.81
CA LEU A 263 -11.78 -6.85 -11.53
C LEU A 263 -11.81 -8.35 -11.20
N LYS A 264 -11.34 -8.73 -10.02
CA LYS A 264 -11.30 -10.12 -9.55
C LYS A 264 -11.98 -10.23 -8.18
N ALA A 265 -12.81 -11.25 -8.01
CA ALA A 265 -13.44 -11.58 -6.73
C ALA A 265 -13.21 -13.06 -6.38
N VAL A 266 -13.01 -13.32 -5.09
CA VAL A 266 -12.88 -14.65 -4.51
C VAL A 266 -14.06 -14.86 -3.58
N ILE A 267 -14.85 -15.90 -3.83
CA ILE A 267 -16.06 -16.23 -3.06
C ILE A 267 -15.99 -17.64 -2.50
N GLN A 268 -16.68 -17.86 -1.40
CA GLN A 268 -16.93 -19.19 -0.82
C GLN A 268 -18.33 -19.66 -1.26
N PRO A 269 -18.47 -20.62 -2.17
CA PRO A 269 -19.77 -21.07 -2.67
C PRO A 269 -20.73 -21.57 -1.59
N SER A 270 -20.24 -22.32 -0.59
CA SER A 270 -21.10 -22.91 0.45
C SER A 270 -21.84 -21.89 1.31
N THR A 271 -21.23 -20.73 1.56
CA THR A 271 -21.80 -19.65 2.39
C THR A 271 -22.31 -18.48 1.55
N GLY A 272 -21.85 -18.36 0.30
CA GLY A 272 -22.06 -17.20 -0.54
C GLY A 272 -21.22 -15.98 -0.12
N HIS A 273 -20.32 -16.09 0.86
CA HIS A 273 -19.53 -14.96 1.32
C HIS A 273 -18.43 -14.57 0.32
N ILE A 274 -18.09 -13.29 0.32
CA ILE A 274 -16.93 -12.75 -0.38
C ILE A 274 -15.72 -12.93 0.55
N LEU A 275 -14.70 -13.65 0.08
CA LEU A 275 -13.46 -13.90 0.81
C LEU A 275 -12.39 -12.83 0.51
N GLY A 276 -12.44 -12.24 -0.68
CA GLY A 276 -11.55 -11.17 -1.09
C GLY A 276 -11.88 -10.63 -2.48
N ALA A 277 -11.28 -9.49 -2.81
CA ALA A 277 -11.36 -8.89 -4.12
C ALA A 277 -10.11 -8.08 -4.44
N THR A 278 -9.75 -8.07 -5.72
CA THR A 278 -8.65 -7.30 -6.30
C THR A 278 -9.19 -6.53 -7.50
N LEU A 279 -9.20 -5.21 -7.40
CA LEU A 279 -9.70 -4.29 -8.42
C LEU A 279 -8.52 -3.49 -8.98
N PHE A 280 -8.10 -3.80 -10.19
CA PHE A 280 -7.09 -3.05 -10.93
C PHE A 280 -7.78 -2.27 -12.05
N CYS A 281 -8.29 -1.08 -11.74
CA CYS A 281 -9.02 -0.24 -12.70
C CYS A 281 -9.20 1.18 -12.16
N GLN A 282 -9.72 2.08 -13.01
CA GLN A 282 -10.12 3.42 -12.54
C GLN A 282 -11.22 3.32 -11.50
N GLN A 283 -11.22 4.25 -10.53
CA GLN A 283 -12.17 4.30 -9.42
C GLN A 283 -12.19 3.05 -8.50
N ALA A 284 -11.28 2.09 -8.69
CA ALA A 284 -11.07 0.97 -7.76
C ALA A 284 -10.97 1.39 -6.27
N PRO A 285 -10.33 2.53 -5.89
CA PRO A 285 -10.25 2.97 -4.49
C PRO A 285 -11.61 3.28 -3.86
N GLU A 286 -12.61 3.64 -4.66
CA GLU A 286 -13.97 3.90 -4.19
C GLU A 286 -14.78 2.60 -4.14
N VAL A 287 -14.74 1.83 -5.23
CA VAL A 287 -15.56 0.60 -5.38
C VAL A 287 -15.19 -0.47 -4.34
N ILE A 288 -13.92 -0.56 -3.95
CA ILE A 288 -13.46 -1.54 -2.95
C ILE A 288 -14.17 -1.38 -1.60
N ASN A 289 -14.60 -0.16 -1.25
CA ASN A 289 -15.32 0.10 0.01
C ASN A 289 -16.72 -0.52 0.02
N THR A 290 -17.38 -0.62 -1.14
CA THR A 290 -18.67 -1.32 -1.28
C THR A 290 -18.50 -2.81 -1.02
N ILE A 291 -17.47 -3.43 -1.59
CA ILE A 291 -17.15 -4.85 -1.36
C ILE A 291 -16.80 -5.08 0.12
N LYS A 292 -15.94 -4.23 0.68
CA LYS A 292 -15.59 -4.30 2.09
C LYS A 292 -16.82 -4.20 2.99
N THR A 293 -17.74 -3.28 2.72
CA THR A 293 -18.96 -3.11 3.52
C THR A 293 -19.81 -4.38 3.51
N ALA A 294 -19.95 -5.03 2.34
CA ALA A 294 -20.65 -6.30 2.23
C ALA A 294 -19.93 -7.42 3.02
N MET A 295 -18.60 -7.48 2.98
CA MET A 295 -17.80 -8.42 3.76
C MET A 295 -17.94 -8.21 5.27
N ASP A 296 -17.81 -6.96 5.73
CA ASP A 296 -17.92 -6.59 7.14
C ASP A 296 -19.31 -6.91 7.71
N ALA A 297 -20.36 -6.80 6.88
CA ALA A 297 -21.73 -7.16 7.23
C ALA A 297 -22.08 -8.65 7.05
N GLY A 298 -21.15 -9.48 6.54
CA GLY A 298 -21.40 -10.89 6.26
C GLY A 298 -22.48 -11.13 5.20
N LEU A 299 -22.64 -10.21 4.24
CA LEU A 299 -23.65 -10.34 3.19
C LEU A 299 -23.18 -11.31 2.10
N PRO A 300 -24.10 -12.10 1.51
CA PRO A 300 -23.74 -12.94 0.39
C PRO A 300 -23.43 -12.09 -0.85
N TYR A 301 -22.52 -12.58 -1.70
CA TYR A 301 -22.07 -11.91 -2.92
C TYR A 301 -23.23 -11.55 -3.86
N THR A 302 -24.34 -12.29 -3.79
CA THR A 302 -25.56 -12.07 -4.58
C THR A 302 -26.20 -10.73 -4.30
N VAL A 303 -26.00 -10.14 -3.11
CA VAL A 303 -26.45 -8.77 -2.82
C VAL A 303 -25.81 -7.78 -3.80
N LEU A 304 -24.50 -7.85 -3.99
CA LEU A 304 -23.80 -6.99 -4.94
C LEU A 304 -24.10 -7.36 -6.40
N ARG A 305 -24.38 -8.64 -6.69
CA ARG A 305 -24.81 -9.09 -8.01
C ARG A 305 -26.14 -8.46 -8.43
N ASP A 306 -27.12 -8.43 -7.52
CA ASP A 306 -28.51 -8.05 -7.83
C ASP A 306 -28.85 -6.60 -7.44
N GLN A 307 -27.92 -5.88 -6.82
CA GLN A 307 -28.10 -4.50 -6.41
C GLN A 307 -28.30 -3.58 -7.63
N ILE A 308 -29.29 -2.69 -7.54
CA ILE A 308 -29.50 -1.62 -8.52
C ILE A 308 -28.46 -0.52 -8.26
N PHE A 309 -27.38 -0.51 -9.03
CA PHE A 309 -26.40 0.58 -9.06
C PHE A 309 -26.82 1.69 -10.03
N THR A 310 -26.23 2.87 -9.86
CA THR A 310 -26.39 3.98 -10.81
C THR A 310 -25.57 3.76 -12.07
N HIS A 311 -26.09 4.20 -13.22
CA HIS A 311 -25.44 4.08 -14.53
C HIS A 311 -25.14 5.47 -15.14
N PRO A 312 -23.98 5.70 -15.79
CA PRO A 312 -22.83 4.81 -15.91
C PRO A 312 -21.82 5.01 -14.77
N THR A 313 -21.45 3.94 -14.06
CA THR A 313 -20.43 3.95 -12.98
C THR A 313 -19.53 2.72 -13.01
N VAL A 314 -18.41 2.74 -12.27
CA VAL A 314 -17.58 1.53 -12.10
C VAL A 314 -18.21 0.56 -11.10
N SER A 315 -18.94 1.06 -10.10
CA SER A 315 -19.60 0.22 -9.09
C SER A 315 -20.63 -0.73 -9.69
N GLU A 316 -21.31 -0.36 -10.78
CA GLU A 316 -22.27 -1.26 -11.44
C GLU A 316 -21.61 -2.50 -12.06
N ALA A 317 -20.30 -2.47 -12.34
CA ALA A 317 -19.55 -3.64 -12.81
C ALA A 317 -19.54 -4.79 -11.79
N LEU A 318 -19.87 -4.52 -10.52
CA LEU A 318 -20.08 -5.56 -9.52
C LEU A 318 -21.26 -6.47 -9.89
N ASN A 319 -22.29 -5.97 -10.58
CA ASN A 319 -23.38 -6.81 -11.09
C ASN A 319 -22.82 -7.89 -12.04
N ASP A 320 -22.05 -7.48 -13.03
CA ASP A 320 -21.48 -8.37 -14.04
C ASP A 320 -20.41 -9.30 -13.46
N LEU A 321 -19.48 -8.76 -12.65
CA LEU A 321 -18.42 -9.54 -12.01
C LEU A 321 -19.01 -10.69 -11.16
N PHE A 322 -20.04 -10.39 -10.37
CA PHE A 322 -20.67 -11.37 -9.50
C PHE A 322 -21.70 -12.25 -10.20
N ALA A 323 -22.01 -12.02 -11.49
CA ALA A 323 -22.86 -12.90 -12.30
C ALA A 323 -22.11 -14.08 -12.94
N LEU A 324 -20.77 -14.02 -13.02
CA LEU A 324 -19.90 -15.08 -13.58
C LEU A 324 -19.89 -16.41 -12.78
#